data_AF-A0A2S6BS39-F1
#
_entry.id   AF-A0A2S6BS39-F1
#
_cell.length_a   1.000
_cell.length_b   1.000
_cell.length_c   1.000
_cell.angle_alpha   90.00
_cell.angle_beta   90.00
_cell.angle_gamma   90.00
#
_symmetry.space_group_name_H-M   'P 1'
#
loop_
_entity.id
_entity.type
_entity.pdbx_description
1 polymer ?
#
loop_
_entity_poly.entity_id
_entity_poly.type
_entity_poly.pdbx_seq_one_letter_code
_entity_poly.pdbx_strand_id
1 'polypeptide(L)'
;MAALMPPRALARSLQHVSRRHALRPAQCLVNKQRQRASTYASPHQAAQLSIVQTAVDTSSNGFQDNAAAMGEYMSKLTALHEKASKGGPEKSRQKHVERGKLLVRDRITALVDPGSSFLELSALAGHELYPGEDVPAGGIVTGIGTIEGVQCMILANDSTVKGGSYYPITIKKHLRAQEIAQQNRLPCVYLVDSGGANLPHQADVFPDRDHFGRFFFNQANMSSLGIPQVSVVMGSCTAGGAYVPSMSDESIIVKEQGTIFLAGPPLVKAATGEEVSAEDLGGGKLHSEVSGVTDYLAEDDAHAIVLARRSISNLNYPKTGNPSRKENWTEPLYDPEELGGIVGTNLKQSINMHEVIARIVDGSEFSEFKPSYGTTLLTGFATIYGHPVGIIANNGILFSESSLKGAHFIQLCSQRNIPLIFLQNISGFMVGQDAEKGGIAKNGAKLVTAVACAQVPKFTVLVGSSAGAGNYGMCGRAYSPRFLWSWPSAKTSVMGAEQLSSVMAAVGKKVDPELKARIERESEVTFGTARLWDDGVIPPSHTRRVLGMGLQAAMTGSVEKKETKFGVFRM
;
A
#
# COMPACT_ATOMS: atom_id res chain seq x y z
N MET A 1 43.89 -38.66 80.79
CA MET A 1 44.40 -38.60 82.18
C MET A 1 45.24 -37.34 82.33
N ALA A 2 44.87 -36.49 83.32
CA ALA A 2 45.61 -35.36 83.93
C ALA A 2 46.26 -34.32 82.97
N ALA A 3 45.71 -33.14 82.71
CA ALA A 3 45.36 -32.01 83.60
C ALA A 3 46.54 -31.56 84.49
N LEU A 4 47.08 -30.36 84.21
CA LEU A 4 47.78 -29.48 85.17
C LEU A 4 47.90 -28.05 84.58
N MET A 5 47.05 -27.15 85.06
CA MET A 5 47.29 -25.69 85.15
C MET A 5 47.98 -25.41 86.49
N PRO A 6 48.74 -24.30 86.66
CA PRO A 6 48.17 -23.06 87.26
C PRO A 6 48.95 -21.76 86.88
N PRO A 7 48.82 -20.60 87.57
CA PRO A 7 47.63 -19.75 87.63
C PRO A 7 47.91 -18.26 87.32
N ARG A 8 46.82 -17.48 87.29
CA ARG A 8 46.74 -16.01 87.11
C ARG A 8 47.38 -15.22 88.26
N ALA A 9 47.96 -14.06 87.94
CA ALA A 9 48.13 -12.95 88.88
C ALA A 9 47.65 -11.63 88.24
N LEU A 10 46.93 -10.86 89.04
CA LEU A 10 46.12 -9.69 88.72
C LEU A 10 46.86 -8.37 88.98
N ALA A 11 46.38 -7.33 88.28
CA ALA A 11 46.13 -5.96 88.76
C ALA A 11 47.10 -4.81 88.42
N ARG A 12 46.48 -3.83 87.71
CA ARG A 12 46.63 -2.34 87.82
C ARG A 12 47.96 -1.77 87.32
N SER A 13 48.05 -0.66 86.61
CA SER A 13 47.17 0.46 86.25
C SER A 13 48.04 1.37 85.36
N LEU A 14 47.47 2.07 84.38
CA LEU A 14 47.81 3.47 84.09
C LEU A 14 46.84 4.04 83.06
N GLN A 15 46.16 5.10 83.48
CA GLN A 15 45.27 5.94 82.70
C GLN A 15 46.11 6.77 81.72
N HIS A 16 45.68 6.88 80.45
CA HIS A 16 45.67 8.17 79.77
C HIS A 16 44.63 8.18 78.64
N VAL A 17 43.75 9.16 78.76
CA VAL A 17 42.63 9.47 77.89
C VAL A 17 43.13 9.97 76.52
N SER A 18 42.57 9.45 75.44
CA SER A 18 42.36 10.23 74.22
C SER A 18 41.12 9.75 73.48
N ARG A 19 40.12 10.64 73.46
CA ARG A 19 38.88 10.52 72.69
C ARG A 19 39.21 10.33 71.21
N ARG A 20 38.74 9.23 70.61
CA ARG A 20 38.53 9.12 69.16
C ARG A 20 37.12 8.59 68.90
N HIS A 21 36.41 9.30 68.03
CA HIS A 21 35.02 9.07 67.67
C HIS A 21 34.75 7.63 67.24
N ALA A 22 33.71 7.03 67.83
CA ALA A 22 33.12 5.78 67.37
C ALA A 22 32.42 6.01 66.02
N LEU A 23 33.05 5.60 64.93
CA LEU A 23 32.38 5.40 63.65
C LEU A 23 31.53 4.12 63.78
N ARG A 24 30.20 4.29 63.80
CA ARG A 24 29.25 3.17 63.67
C ARG A 24 29.52 2.48 62.31
N PRO A 25 29.58 1.14 62.24
CA PRO A 25 29.55 0.46 60.96
C PRO A 25 28.21 0.78 60.30
N ALA A 26 28.26 1.37 59.10
CA ALA A 26 27.11 1.60 58.27
C ALA A 26 26.42 0.24 58.03
N GLN A 27 25.25 0.05 58.63
CA GLN A 27 24.33 -0.98 58.19
C GLN A 27 23.99 -0.65 56.75
N CYS A 28 24.61 -1.39 55.82
CA CYS A 28 24.20 -1.39 54.43
C CYS A 28 22.78 -1.94 54.42
N LEU A 29 21.81 -1.01 54.41
CA LEU A 29 20.41 -1.30 54.17
C LEU A 29 20.34 -1.94 52.79
N VAL A 30 20.37 -3.26 52.75
CA VAL A 30 19.90 -4.03 51.60
C VAL A 30 18.45 -3.60 51.44
N ASN A 31 18.24 -2.67 50.52
CA ASN A 31 16.93 -2.19 50.14
C ASN A 31 16.25 -3.37 49.43
N LYS A 32 15.68 -4.31 50.20
CA LYS A 32 14.72 -5.28 49.71
C LYS A 32 13.55 -4.45 49.19
N GLN A 33 13.60 -4.07 47.93
CA GLN A 33 12.43 -3.61 47.19
C GLN A 33 11.39 -4.71 47.37
N ARG A 34 10.46 -4.48 48.30
CA ARG A 34 9.24 -5.28 48.39
C ARG A 34 8.53 -5.06 47.07
N GLN A 35 8.67 -6.00 46.15
CA GLN A 35 7.74 -6.12 45.03
C GLN A 35 6.36 -6.23 45.67
N ARG A 36 5.59 -5.13 45.61
CA ARG A 36 4.18 -5.19 45.98
C ARG A 36 3.55 -6.09 44.92
N ALA A 37 3.08 -7.27 45.32
CA ALA A 37 2.29 -8.11 44.44
C ALA A 37 1.07 -7.29 43.99
N SER A 38 1.01 -6.95 42.70
CA SER A 38 -0.20 -6.35 42.15
C SER A 38 -1.30 -7.41 42.21
N THR A 39 -2.35 -7.15 43.00
CA THR A 39 -3.50 -8.04 43.07
C THR A 39 -4.45 -7.86 41.88
N TYR A 40 -4.28 -6.80 41.11
CA TYR A 40 -5.05 -6.49 39.90
C TYR A 40 -4.27 -5.52 39.00
N ALA A 41 -4.00 -5.92 37.75
CA ALA A 41 -3.49 -5.04 36.73
C ALA A 41 -4.65 -4.54 35.86
N SER A 42 -4.91 -3.23 35.86
CA SER A 42 -6.03 -2.69 35.08
C SER A 42 -5.68 -2.59 33.59
N PRO A 43 -6.65 -2.70 32.68
CA PRO A 43 -6.42 -2.47 31.24
C PRO A 43 -5.77 -1.12 30.94
N HIS A 44 -6.07 -0.10 31.75
CA HIS A 44 -5.46 1.23 31.66
C HIS A 44 -3.94 1.20 31.87
N GLN A 45 -3.43 0.36 32.78
CA GLN A 45 -1.97 0.23 33.01
C GLN A 45 -1.26 -0.41 31.81
N ALA A 46 -1.89 -1.38 31.14
CA ALA A 46 -1.35 -1.99 29.94
C ALA A 46 -1.32 -1.02 28.75
N ALA A 47 -2.37 -0.20 28.61
CA ALA A 47 -2.43 0.87 27.61
C ALA A 47 -1.34 1.93 27.84
N GLN A 48 -1.19 2.42 29.08
CA GLN A 48 -0.16 3.42 29.42
C GLN A 48 1.28 2.94 29.13
N LEU A 49 1.55 1.64 29.32
CA LEU A 49 2.85 1.06 29.00
C LEU A 49 3.12 0.98 27.48
N SER A 50 2.06 1.00 26.67
CA SER A 50 2.14 0.92 25.21
C SER A 50 2.18 2.28 24.53
N ILE A 51 1.95 3.39 25.25
CA ILE A 51 2.02 4.73 24.66
C ILE A 51 3.47 5.05 24.29
N VAL A 52 3.72 5.23 22.99
CA VAL A 52 5.03 5.65 22.50
C VAL A 52 5.26 7.10 22.92
N GLN A 53 6.36 7.37 23.63
CA GLN A 53 6.75 8.73 23.99
C GLN A 53 7.59 9.34 22.86
N THR A 54 7.17 10.48 22.34
CA THR A 54 7.94 11.26 21.36
C THR A 54 9.17 11.89 22.01
N ALA A 55 10.30 11.86 21.31
CA ALA A 55 11.48 12.67 21.64
C ALA A 55 11.71 13.78 20.59
N VAL A 56 10.79 13.95 19.65
CA VAL A 56 10.91 14.91 18.54
C VAL A 56 10.72 16.34 19.05
N ASP A 57 11.73 17.17 18.81
CA ASP A 57 11.66 18.62 18.97
C ASP A 57 11.40 19.29 17.62
N THR A 58 10.16 19.72 17.41
CA THR A 58 9.71 20.38 16.16
C THR A 58 10.32 21.78 15.97
N SER A 59 10.90 22.36 17.03
CA SER A 59 11.61 23.64 16.96
C SER A 59 13.08 23.51 16.57
N SER A 60 13.62 22.28 16.55
CA SER A 60 15.01 22.04 16.20
C SER A 60 15.30 22.32 14.73
N ASN A 61 16.50 22.84 14.43
CA ASN A 61 16.92 23.13 13.06
C ASN A 61 16.85 21.86 12.17
N GLY A 62 17.26 20.70 12.69
CA GLY A 62 17.22 19.44 11.93
C GLY A 62 15.80 19.04 11.51
N PHE A 63 14.80 19.24 12.38
CA PHE A 63 13.41 19.01 12.03
C PHE A 63 12.92 19.99 10.96
N GLN A 64 13.22 21.28 11.12
CA GLN A 64 12.80 22.32 10.18
C GLN A 64 13.43 22.14 8.79
N ASP A 65 14.72 21.79 8.74
CA ASP A 65 15.43 21.49 7.49
C ASP A 65 14.81 20.27 6.78
N ASN A 66 14.52 19.21 7.53
CA ASN A 66 13.84 18.02 7.01
C ASN A 66 12.44 18.34 6.49
N ALA A 67 11.67 19.13 7.24
CA ALA A 67 10.32 19.53 6.86
C ALA A 67 10.31 20.39 5.59
N ALA A 68 11.23 21.35 5.49
CA ALA A 68 11.41 22.18 4.31
C ALA A 68 11.79 21.34 3.08
N ALA A 69 12.77 20.44 3.22
CA ALA A 69 13.18 19.55 2.14
C ALA A 69 12.06 18.60 1.68
N MET A 70 11.27 18.05 2.61
CA MET A 70 10.09 17.26 2.27
C MET A 70 9.03 18.12 1.57
N GLY A 71 8.84 19.37 2.01
CA GLY A 71 7.93 20.34 1.39
C GLY A 71 8.19 20.58 -0.10
N GLU A 72 9.47 20.57 -0.52
CA GLU A 72 9.83 20.66 -1.94
C GLU A 72 9.39 19.43 -2.74
N TYR A 73 9.62 18.22 -2.21
CA TYR A 73 9.17 16.98 -2.85
C TYR A 73 7.65 16.92 -2.95
N MET A 74 6.97 17.32 -1.87
CA MET A 74 5.53 17.43 -1.80
C MET A 74 4.99 18.41 -2.85
N SER A 75 5.60 19.58 -3.01
CA SER A 75 5.20 20.56 -4.01
C SER A 75 5.33 20.03 -5.44
N LYS A 76 6.44 19.33 -5.74
CA LYS A 76 6.64 18.66 -7.05
C LYS A 76 5.60 17.58 -7.28
N LEU A 77 5.30 16.77 -6.26
CA LEU A 77 4.30 15.71 -6.35
C LEU A 77 2.90 16.30 -6.60
N THR A 78 2.51 17.36 -5.87
CA THR A 78 1.24 18.05 -6.08
C THR A 78 1.13 18.57 -7.52
N ALA A 79 2.16 19.21 -8.05
CA ALA A 79 2.16 19.69 -9.44
C ALA A 79 2.00 18.53 -10.47
N LEU A 80 2.64 17.39 -10.21
CA LEU A 80 2.48 16.19 -11.06
C LEU A 80 1.06 15.63 -11.00
N HIS A 81 0.47 15.54 -9.80
CA HIS A 81 -0.91 15.11 -9.61
C HIS A 81 -1.91 16.07 -10.26
N GLU A 82 -1.72 17.39 -10.11
CA GLU A 82 -2.54 18.41 -10.76
C GLU A 82 -2.45 18.28 -12.29
N LYS A 83 -1.24 18.11 -12.84
CA LYS A 83 -1.07 17.87 -14.27
C LYS A 83 -1.77 16.59 -14.72
N ALA A 84 -1.60 15.48 -14.00
CA ALA A 84 -2.22 14.20 -14.35
C ALA A 84 -3.76 14.24 -14.22
N SER A 85 -4.27 14.99 -13.25
CA SER A 85 -5.71 15.13 -12.99
C SER A 85 -6.47 15.78 -14.15
N LYS A 86 -5.78 16.59 -14.95
CA LYS A 86 -6.35 17.26 -16.12
C LYS A 86 -6.74 16.28 -17.23
N GLY A 87 -6.14 15.09 -17.29
CA GLY A 87 -6.36 14.15 -18.39
C GLY A 87 -5.64 14.58 -19.67
N GLY A 88 -6.29 14.43 -20.82
CA GLY A 88 -5.71 14.76 -22.12
C GLY A 88 -5.52 16.27 -22.39
N PRO A 89 -4.97 16.62 -23.57
CA PRO A 89 -4.79 18.02 -23.97
C PRO A 89 -6.10 18.81 -23.96
N GLU A 90 -6.04 20.11 -23.69
CA GLU A 90 -7.21 21.00 -23.56
C GLU A 90 -8.21 20.85 -24.71
N LYS A 91 -7.71 20.86 -25.95
CA LYS A 91 -8.54 20.69 -27.15
C LYS A 91 -9.33 19.38 -27.16
N SER A 92 -8.75 18.29 -26.66
CA SER A 92 -9.44 16.99 -26.56
C SER A 92 -10.56 17.03 -25.52
N ARG A 93 -10.35 17.75 -24.42
CA ARG A 93 -11.34 17.90 -23.33
C ARG A 93 -12.51 18.77 -23.76
N GLN A 94 -12.24 19.89 -24.42
CA GLN A 94 -13.28 20.76 -25.00
C GLN A 94 -14.13 19.98 -25.98
N LYS A 95 -13.51 19.27 -26.93
CA LYS A 95 -14.23 18.40 -27.87
C LYS A 95 -15.05 17.29 -27.19
N HIS A 96 -14.59 16.78 -26.06
CA HIS A 96 -15.32 15.78 -25.28
C HIS A 96 -16.58 16.38 -24.65
N VAL A 97 -16.48 17.56 -24.04
CA VAL A 97 -17.60 18.29 -23.44
C VAL A 97 -18.58 18.81 -24.49
N GLU A 98 -18.09 19.30 -25.64
CA GLU A 98 -18.91 19.73 -26.78
C GLU A 98 -19.82 18.61 -27.33
N ARG A 99 -19.46 17.35 -27.08
CA ARG A 99 -20.28 16.17 -27.41
C ARG A 99 -21.34 15.84 -26.35
N GLY A 100 -21.51 16.68 -25.33
CA GLY A 100 -22.45 16.47 -24.23
C GLY A 100 -21.98 15.46 -23.18
N LYS A 101 -20.70 15.05 -23.21
CA LYS A 101 -20.16 14.01 -22.33
C LYS A 101 -19.52 14.62 -21.08
N LEU A 102 -19.73 13.97 -19.93
CA LEU A 102 -19.01 14.30 -18.71
C LEU A 102 -17.55 13.83 -18.80
N LEU A 103 -16.61 14.59 -18.22
CA LEU A 103 -15.23 14.13 -18.10
C LEU A 103 -15.15 12.97 -17.11
N VAL A 104 -14.11 12.13 -17.25
CA VAL A 104 -13.95 10.90 -16.45
C VAL A 104 -14.02 11.14 -14.94
N ARG A 105 -13.38 12.21 -14.44
CA ARG A 105 -13.38 12.54 -13.00
C ARG A 105 -14.72 13.13 -12.54
N ASP A 106 -15.43 13.82 -13.42
CA ASP A 106 -16.78 14.33 -13.13
C ASP A 106 -17.76 13.16 -13.03
N ARG A 107 -17.64 12.15 -13.91
CA ARG A 107 -18.42 10.90 -13.83
C ARG A 107 -18.18 10.17 -12.51
N ILE A 108 -16.92 10.04 -12.08
CA ILE A 108 -16.59 9.43 -10.78
C ILE A 108 -17.18 10.26 -9.63
N THR A 109 -17.03 11.59 -9.67
CA THR A 109 -17.56 12.50 -8.64
C THR A 109 -19.06 12.39 -8.49
N ALA A 110 -19.80 12.27 -9.59
CA ALA A 110 -21.25 12.09 -9.58
C ALA A 110 -21.69 10.67 -9.19
N LEU A 111 -20.83 9.67 -9.40
CA LEU A 111 -21.10 8.27 -9.06
C LEU A 111 -20.92 7.98 -7.56
N VAL A 112 -19.89 8.53 -6.93
CA VAL A 112 -19.58 8.28 -5.51
C VAL A 112 -20.53 9.02 -4.56
N ASP A 113 -20.76 8.45 -3.38
CA ASP A 113 -21.64 9.03 -2.37
C ASP A 113 -21.10 10.39 -1.89
N PRO A 114 -21.95 11.44 -1.82
CA PRO A 114 -21.55 12.75 -1.33
C PRO A 114 -20.90 12.69 0.06
N GLY A 115 -19.76 13.37 0.22
CA GLY A 115 -19.00 13.39 1.46
C GLY A 115 -18.18 12.12 1.75
N SER A 116 -18.25 11.09 0.90
CA SER A 116 -17.37 9.93 0.99
C SER A 116 -15.98 10.22 0.41
N SER A 117 -14.99 9.40 0.80
CA SER A 117 -13.63 9.48 0.25
C SER A 117 -13.49 8.62 -1.00
N PHE A 118 -12.66 9.07 -1.93
CA PHE A 118 -12.22 8.29 -3.08
C PHE A 118 -10.72 8.01 -2.97
N LEU A 119 -10.34 6.73 -2.86
CA LEU A 119 -8.96 6.29 -2.87
C LEU A 119 -8.54 6.03 -4.32
N GLU A 120 -8.00 7.04 -4.98
CA GLU A 120 -7.42 6.90 -6.33
C GLU A 120 -6.14 6.06 -6.31
N LEU A 121 -5.97 5.20 -7.32
CA LEU A 121 -4.84 4.28 -7.46
C LEU A 121 -3.95 4.67 -8.64
N SER A 122 -2.64 4.68 -8.41
CA SER A 122 -1.59 4.89 -9.44
C SER A 122 -1.88 6.09 -10.35
N ALA A 123 -2.19 7.25 -9.76
CA ALA A 123 -2.54 8.48 -10.48
C ALA A 123 -1.44 8.97 -11.45
N LEU A 124 -0.18 8.61 -11.17
CA LEU A 124 1.00 8.97 -11.98
C LEU A 124 1.44 7.87 -12.96
N ALA A 125 0.63 6.83 -13.16
CA ALA A 125 0.90 5.80 -14.17
C ALA A 125 1.18 6.43 -15.54
N GLY A 126 2.20 5.93 -16.24
CA GLY A 126 2.57 6.41 -17.57
C GLY A 126 3.41 7.69 -17.60
N HIS A 127 3.66 8.34 -16.46
CA HIS A 127 4.50 9.55 -16.39
C HIS A 127 5.90 9.28 -16.95
N GLU A 128 6.28 10.05 -17.99
CA GLU A 128 7.56 9.91 -18.73
C GLU A 128 7.88 8.49 -19.23
N LEU A 129 6.85 7.64 -19.41
CA LEU A 129 7.06 6.25 -19.79
C LEU A 129 7.21 6.06 -21.31
N TYR A 130 6.52 6.90 -22.09
CA TYR A 130 6.48 6.82 -23.56
C TYR A 130 7.17 8.04 -24.18
N PRO A 131 8.32 7.87 -24.87
CA PRO A 131 9.04 8.98 -25.47
C PRO A 131 8.17 9.78 -26.45
N GLY A 132 8.05 11.09 -26.24
CA GLY A 132 7.27 11.99 -27.10
C GLY A 132 5.75 11.90 -26.93
N GLU A 133 5.26 11.07 -26.02
CA GLU A 133 3.84 10.87 -25.79
C GLU A 133 3.47 11.02 -24.31
N ASP A 134 2.51 11.90 -24.03
CA ASP A 134 1.93 12.00 -22.68
C ASP A 134 0.72 11.08 -22.58
N VAL A 135 0.71 10.22 -21.55
CA VAL A 135 -0.39 9.31 -21.22
C VAL A 135 -0.75 9.47 -19.74
N PRO A 136 -1.33 10.62 -19.33
CA PRO A 136 -1.65 10.91 -17.94
C PRO A 136 -2.48 9.82 -17.29
N ALA A 137 -2.11 9.44 -16.06
CA ALA A 137 -2.75 8.37 -15.28
C ALA A 137 -2.85 7.01 -16.02
N GLY A 138 -2.09 6.81 -17.12
CA GLY A 138 -2.20 5.64 -17.97
C GLY A 138 -3.48 5.60 -18.82
N GLY A 139 -4.19 6.72 -19.00
CA GLY A 139 -5.43 6.79 -19.77
C GLY A 139 -6.65 6.16 -19.09
N ILE A 140 -6.54 5.83 -17.80
CA ILE A 140 -7.61 5.25 -16.99
C ILE A 140 -7.50 5.73 -15.54
N VAL A 141 -8.62 6.16 -14.97
CA VAL A 141 -8.73 6.48 -13.54
C VAL A 141 -9.28 5.24 -12.84
N THR A 142 -8.55 4.73 -11.86
CA THR A 142 -8.98 3.59 -11.05
C THR A 142 -8.95 3.98 -9.57
N GLY A 143 -9.86 3.42 -8.78
CA GLY A 143 -9.89 3.72 -7.35
C GLY A 143 -11.05 3.08 -6.62
N ILE A 144 -11.06 3.24 -5.30
CA ILE A 144 -12.13 2.72 -4.45
C ILE A 144 -12.99 3.88 -3.98
N GLY A 145 -14.28 3.83 -4.28
CA GLY A 145 -15.28 4.81 -3.86
C GLY A 145 -16.45 4.12 -3.16
N THR A 146 -17.22 4.90 -2.39
CA THR A 146 -18.47 4.40 -1.80
C THR A 146 -19.61 4.72 -2.75
N ILE A 147 -20.44 3.73 -3.09
CA ILE A 147 -21.63 3.89 -3.93
C ILE A 147 -22.78 3.21 -3.21
N GLU A 148 -23.82 3.95 -2.84
CA GLU A 148 -24.98 3.43 -2.10
C GLU A 148 -24.55 2.70 -0.81
N GLY A 149 -23.54 3.24 -0.11
CA GLY A 149 -22.96 2.66 1.10
C GLY A 149 -22.07 1.43 0.89
N VAL A 150 -21.80 1.03 -0.35
CA VAL A 150 -20.95 -0.12 -0.70
C VAL A 150 -19.60 0.37 -1.22
N GLN A 151 -18.48 -0.21 -0.74
CA GLN A 151 -17.16 0.08 -1.30
C GLN A 151 -16.99 -0.67 -2.62
N CYS A 152 -16.85 0.09 -3.71
CA CYS A 152 -16.72 -0.45 -5.07
C CYS A 152 -15.36 -0.08 -5.66
N MET A 153 -14.78 -1.00 -6.43
CA MET A 153 -13.68 -0.69 -7.33
C MET A 153 -14.25 -0.02 -8.58
N ILE A 154 -13.82 1.20 -8.86
CA ILE A 154 -14.23 1.97 -10.03
C ILE A 154 -13.07 1.98 -11.03
N LEU A 155 -13.36 1.64 -12.29
CA LEU A 155 -12.41 1.72 -13.41
C LEU A 155 -13.03 2.55 -14.52
N ALA A 156 -12.46 3.72 -14.80
CA ALA A 156 -13.05 4.69 -15.72
C ALA A 156 -12.04 5.12 -16.77
N ASN A 157 -12.34 4.86 -18.04
CA ASN A 157 -11.45 5.27 -19.14
C ASN A 157 -11.48 6.79 -19.33
N ASP A 158 -10.31 7.37 -19.60
CA ASP A 158 -10.21 8.77 -20.00
C ASP A 158 -10.07 8.86 -21.53
N SER A 159 -11.21 9.03 -22.20
CA SER A 159 -11.27 9.21 -23.66
C SER A 159 -10.54 10.45 -24.16
N THR A 160 -10.22 11.41 -23.29
CA THR A 160 -9.45 12.62 -23.67
C THR A 160 -7.96 12.30 -23.85
N VAL A 161 -7.46 11.24 -23.20
CA VAL A 161 -6.09 10.75 -23.30
C VAL A 161 -6.00 9.76 -24.45
N LYS A 162 -5.46 10.20 -25.60
CA LYS A 162 -5.22 9.34 -26.78
C LYS A 162 -6.47 8.56 -27.22
N GLY A 163 -7.66 9.16 -27.09
CA GLY A 163 -8.94 8.52 -27.42
C GLY A 163 -9.35 7.40 -26.47
N GLY A 164 -8.78 7.33 -25.27
CA GLY A 164 -8.98 6.24 -24.32
C GLY A 164 -8.32 4.93 -24.74
N SER A 165 -7.32 4.99 -25.63
CA SER A 165 -6.64 3.79 -26.12
C SER A 165 -5.79 3.13 -25.03
N TYR A 166 -5.78 1.80 -25.01
CA TYR A 166 -5.02 1.03 -24.03
C TYR A 166 -3.55 0.91 -24.45
N TYR A 167 -2.69 1.59 -23.70
CA TYR A 167 -1.24 1.40 -23.73
C TYR A 167 -0.86 0.23 -22.81
N PRO A 168 0.38 -0.32 -22.92
CA PRO A 168 0.84 -1.36 -22.00
C PRO A 168 0.64 -1.02 -20.52
N ILE A 169 0.84 0.25 -20.14
CA ILE A 169 0.62 0.70 -18.76
C ILE A 169 -0.86 0.74 -18.37
N THR A 170 -1.75 1.04 -19.31
CA THR A 170 -3.20 0.99 -19.11
C THR A 170 -3.63 -0.44 -18.80
N ILE A 171 -3.07 -1.42 -19.51
CA ILE A 171 -3.32 -2.85 -19.25
C ILE A 171 -2.92 -3.22 -17.84
N LYS A 172 -1.68 -2.91 -17.48
CA LYS A 172 -1.14 -3.19 -16.14
C LYS A 172 -1.97 -2.53 -15.04
N LYS A 173 -2.43 -1.29 -15.25
CA LYS A 173 -3.27 -0.55 -14.30
C LYS A 173 -4.67 -1.12 -14.15
N HIS A 174 -5.31 -1.47 -15.25
CA HIS A 174 -6.62 -2.14 -15.23
C HIS A 174 -6.51 -3.49 -14.50
N LEU A 175 -5.52 -4.32 -14.84
CA LEU A 175 -5.32 -5.61 -14.17
C LEU A 175 -5.03 -5.46 -12.67
N ARG A 176 -4.25 -4.46 -12.28
CA ARG A 176 -4.00 -4.20 -10.86
C ARG A 176 -5.28 -3.81 -10.11
N ALA A 177 -6.15 -3.00 -10.73
CA ALA A 177 -7.45 -2.66 -10.14
C ALA A 177 -8.35 -3.89 -9.97
N GLN A 178 -8.41 -4.78 -10.96
CA GLN A 178 -9.12 -6.06 -10.84
C GLN A 178 -8.51 -6.98 -9.79
N GLU A 179 -7.19 -7.03 -9.67
CA GLU A 179 -6.50 -7.80 -8.63
C GLU A 179 -6.90 -7.31 -7.22
N ILE A 180 -6.92 -5.99 -7.01
CA ILE A 180 -7.37 -5.38 -5.75
C ILE A 180 -8.86 -5.69 -5.51
N ALA A 181 -9.70 -5.58 -6.53
CA ALA A 181 -11.12 -5.90 -6.43
C ALA A 181 -11.34 -7.36 -6.05
N GLN A 182 -10.67 -8.29 -6.72
CA GLN A 182 -10.79 -9.72 -6.45
C GLN A 182 -10.30 -10.07 -5.05
N GLN A 183 -9.12 -9.57 -4.66
CA GLN A 183 -8.54 -9.87 -3.35
C GLN A 183 -9.45 -9.37 -2.22
N ASN A 184 -9.99 -8.16 -2.36
CA ASN A 184 -10.80 -7.50 -1.32
C ASN A 184 -12.33 -7.66 -1.55
N ARG A 185 -12.72 -8.48 -2.54
CA ARG A 185 -14.12 -8.76 -2.94
C ARG A 185 -14.99 -7.51 -3.17
N LEU A 186 -14.41 -6.48 -3.77
CA LEU A 186 -15.10 -5.22 -4.08
C LEU A 186 -15.91 -5.38 -5.37
N PRO A 187 -17.21 -5.03 -5.40
CA PRO A 187 -17.94 -4.91 -6.66
C PRO A 187 -17.21 -3.98 -7.63
N CYS A 188 -17.18 -4.34 -8.90
CA CYS A 188 -16.52 -3.56 -9.94
C CYS A 188 -17.54 -2.72 -10.71
N VAL A 189 -17.24 -1.42 -10.89
CA VAL A 189 -17.99 -0.53 -11.78
C VAL A 189 -17.05 -0.03 -12.88
N TYR A 190 -17.33 -0.43 -14.12
CA TYR A 190 -16.57 -0.05 -15.32
C TYR A 190 -17.26 1.11 -16.04
N LEU A 191 -16.65 2.30 -16.06
CA LEU A 191 -17.09 3.42 -16.88
C LEU A 191 -16.33 3.38 -18.20
N VAL A 192 -16.92 2.72 -19.19
CA VAL A 192 -16.28 2.33 -20.45
C VAL A 192 -16.39 3.45 -21.48
N ASP A 193 -15.24 3.91 -21.96
CA ASP A 193 -15.14 4.96 -22.99
C ASP A 193 -13.76 4.88 -23.66
N SER A 194 -13.55 3.85 -24.49
CA SER A 194 -12.23 3.50 -25.03
C SER A 194 -12.26 3.24 -26.53
N GLY A 195 -11.34 3.88 -27.26
CA GLY A 195 -11.12 3.63 -28.69
C GLY A 195 -10.46 2.29 -29.03
N GLY A 196 -10.15 1.43 -28.04
CA GLY A 196 -9.51 0.12 -28.25
C GLY A 196 -8.04 0.07 -27.83
N ALA A 197 -7.27 -0.86 -28.41
CA ALA A 197 -5.85 -1.03 -28.10
C ALA A 197 -4.98 0.03 -28.80
N ASN A 198 -3.86 0.42 -28.18
CA ASN A 198 -2.82 1.18 -28.87
C ASN A 198 -2.09 0.27 -29.87
N LEU A 199 -2.42 0.42 -31.16
CA LEU A 199 -1.91 -0.45 -32.23
C LEU A 199 -0.38 -0.46 -32.38
N PRO A 200 0.35 0.69 -32.26
CA PRO A 200 1.82 0.68 -32.28
C PRO A 200 2.45 -0.22 -31.21
N HIS A 201 1.80 -0.35 -30.04
CA HIS A 201 2.26 -1.18 -28.92
C HIS A 201 1.53 -2.53 -28.82
N GLN A 202 0.89 -3.01 -29.89
CA GLN A 202 0.02 -4.20 -29.82
C GLN A 202 0.70 -5.46 -29.24
N ALA A 203 2.01 -5.63 -29.48
CA ALA A 203 2.77 -6.79 -29.00
C ALA A 203 2.87 -6.82 -27.46
N ASP A 204 2.86 -5.65 -26.83
CA ASP A 204 2.91 -5.47 -25.37
C ASP A 204 1.51 -5.22 -24.78
N VAL A 205 0.45 -5.39 -25.59
CA VAL A 205 -0.94 -5.13 -25.21
C VAL A 205 -1.81 -6.37 -25.40
N PHE A 206 -1.54 -7.24 -26.37
CA PHE A 206 -2.47 -8.31 -26.77
C PHE A 206 -2.09 -9.75 -26.34
N PRO A 207 -0.88 -10.27 -26.63
CA PRO A 207 -0.67 -11.73 -26.68
C PRO A 207 -0.39 -12.45 -25.35
N ASP A 208 0.23 -11.81 -24.36
CA ASP A 208 0.75 -12.51 -23.16
C ASP A 208 -0.31 -12.74 -22.07
N ARG A 209 0.01 -13.54 -21.06
CA ARG A 209 -0.91 -13.91 -19.96
C ARG A 209 -1.54 -12.70 -19.27
N ASP A 210 -0.76 -11.64 -19.06
CA ASP A 210 -1.17 -10.43 -18.34
C ASP A 210 -1.45 -9.27 -19.31
N HIS A 211 -1.94 -9.59 -20.52
CA HIS A 211 -2.34 -8.64 -21.55
C HIS A 211 -3.87 -8.47 -21.61
N PHE A 212 -4.39 -7.76 -22.63
CA PHE A 212 -5.80 -7.33 -22.76
C PHE A 212 -6.84 -8.43 -22.46
N GLY A 213 -6.60 -9.66 -22.93
CA GLY A 213 -7.52 -10.78 -22.72
C GLY A 213 -7.71 -11.18 -21.25
N ARG A 214 -6.77 -10.80 -20.37
CA ARG A 214 -6.83 -11.13 -18.94
C ARG A 214 -7.94 -10.37 -18.22
N PHE A 215 -8.41 -9.25 -18.76
CA PHE A 215 -9.58 -8.53 -18.23
C PHE A 215 -10.80 -9.42 -18.14
N PHE A 216 -11.10 -10.12 -19.24
CA PHE A 216 -12.27 -10.95 -19.40
C PHE A 216 -12.18 -12.20 -18.54
N PHE A 217 -10.99 -12.81 -18.47
CA PHE A 217 -10.71 -13.91 -17.57
C PHE A 217 -10.99 -13.51 -16.11
N ASN A 218 -10.48 -12.35 -15.68
CA ASN A 218 -10.69 -11.87 -14.31
C ASN A 218 -12.16 -11.52 -14.06
N GLN A 219 -12.86 -10.84 -15.00
CA GLN A 219 -14.29 -10.51 -14.88
C GLN A 219 -15.14 -11.78 -14.70
N ALA A 220 -14.97 -12.78 -15.56
CA ALA A 220 -15.71 -14.04 -15.47
C ALA A 220 -15.47 -14.78 -14.14
N ASN A 221 -14.22 -14.81 -13.66
CA ASN A 221 -13.89 -15.44 -12.39
C ASN A 221 -14.39 -14.62 -11.18
N MET A 222 -14.37 -13.29 -11.25
CA MET A 222 -14.91 -12.45 -10.17
C MET A 222 -16.44 -12.60 -10.08
N SER A 223 -17.15 -12.59 -11.21
CA SER A 223 -18.58 -12.85 -11.26
C SER A 223 -18.91 -14.24 -10.68
N SER A 224 -18.18 -15.29 -11.05
CA SER A 224 -18.39 -16.64 -10.49
C SER A 224 -18.08 -16.78 -9.00
N LEU A 225 -17.21 -15.91 -8.46
CA LEU A 225 -16.95 -15.78 -7.03
C LEU A 225 -18.00 -14.93 -6.30
N GLY A 226 -19.03 -14.44 -6.98
CA GLY A 226 -20.08 -13.57 -6.44
C GLY A 226 -19.58 -12.16 -6.15
N ILE A 227 -18.61 -11.66 -6.93
CA ILE A 227 -18.15 -10.27 -6.90
C ILE A 227 -18.81 -9.55 -8.09
N PRO A 228 -19.82 -8.70 -7.86
CA PRO A 228 -20.63 -8.13 -8.95
C PRO A 228 -19.81 -7.28 -9.92
N GLN A 229 -20.11 -7.39 -11.21
CA GLN A 229 -19.51 -6.64 -12.31
C GLN A 229 -20.57 -5.77 -12.98
N VAL A 230 -20.48 -4.44 -12.87
CA VAL A 230 -21.40 -3.50 -13.51
C VAL A 230 -20.65 -2.69 -14.55
N SER A 231 -21.15 -2.62 -15.78
CA SER A 231 -20.58 -1.81 -16.86
C SER A 231 -21.50 -0.66 -17.27
N VAL A 232 -20.90 0.48 -17.56
CA VAL A 232 -21.57 1.68 -18.07
C VAL A 232 -20.84 2.13 -19.33
N VAL A 233 -21.42 1.89 -20.50
CA VAL A 233 -20.87 2.24 -21.80
C VAL A 233 -21.26 3.67 -22.15
N MET A 234 -20.31 4.58 -21.97
CA MET A 234 -20.48 6.02 -22.11
C MET A 234 -19.75 6.58 -23.34
N GLY A 235 -19.41 5.71 -24.29
CA GLY A 235 -18.72 6.06 -25.53
C GLY A 235 -18.39 4.82 -26.36
N SER A 236 -17.28 4.88 -27.09
CA SER A 236 -16.86 3.77 -27.94
C SER A 236 -16.41 2.56 -27.11
N CYS A 237 -16.78 1.37 -27.55
CA CYS A 237 -16.39 0.09 -26.99
C CYS A 237 -16.16 -0.92 -28.14
N THR A 238 -14.96 -0.87 -28.73
CA THR A 238 -14.66 -1.60 -29.98
C THR A 238 -13.76 -2.82 -29.77
N ALA A 239 -13.89 -3.80 -30.65
CA ALA A 239 -13.07 -5.01 -30.75
C ALA A 239 -13.02 -5.78 -29.42
N GLY A 240 -11.81 -6.06 -28.91
CA GLY A 240 -11.66 -6.75 -27.63
C GLY A 240 -12.38 -6.03 -26.48
N GLY A 241 -12.44 -4.69 -26.51
CA GLY A 241 -13.11 -3.90 -25.47
C GLY A 241 -14.60 -4.24 -25.30
N ALA A 242 -15.26 -4.69 -26.37
CA ALA A 242 -16.69 -5.05 -26.37
C ALA A 242 -17.05 -6.14 -25.35
N TYR A 243 -16.08 -6.97 -24.94
CA TYR A 243 -16.31 -7.99 -23.93
C TYR A 243 -16.41 -7.45 -22.51
N VAL A 244 -15.95 -6.22 -22.22
CA VAL A 244 -16.12 -5.62 -20.89
C VAL A 244 -17.60 -5.50 -20.51
N PRO A 245 -18.46 -4.84 -21.30
CA PRO A 245 -19.90 -4.83 -21.04
C PRO A 245 -20.55 -6.20 -21.28
N SER A 246 -20.17 -6.90 -22.36
CA SER A 246 -20.82 -8.18 -22.70
C SER A 246 -20.60 -9.31 -21.66
N MET A 247 -19.61 -9.16 -20.77
CA MET A 247 -19.31 -10.10 -19.69
C MET A 247 -19.52 -9.52 -18.29
N SER A 248 -20.16 -8.34 -18.20
CA SER A 248 -20.62 -7.80 -16.92
C SER A 248 -21.96 -8.40 -16.53
N ASP A 249 -22.26 -8.44 -15.24
CA ASP A 249 -23.52 -8.98 -14.71
C ASP A 249 -24.70 -8.05 -15.02
N GLU A 250 -24.47 -6.74 -15.00
CA GLU A 250 -25.40 -5.70 -15.46
C GLU A 250 -24.66 -4.68 -16.34
N SER A 251 -25.26 -4.34 -17.47
CA SER A 251 -24.70 -3.46 -18.50
C SER A 251 -25.65 -2.33 -18.88
N ILE A 252 -25.17 -1.10 -18.73
CA ILE A 252 -25.85 0.15 -19.06
C ILE A 252 -25.18 0.77 -20.29
N ILE A 253 -25.96 1.30 -21.23
CA ILE A 253 -25.43 2.00 -22.41
C ILE A 253 -26.11 3.35 -22.61
N VAL A 254 -25.33 4.40 -22.88
CA VAL A 254 -25.87 5.72 -23.21
C VAL A 254 -26.33 5.74 -24.66
N LYS A 255 -27.60 6.09 -24.88
CA LYS A 255 -28.22 6.21 -26.21
C LYS A 255 -27.51 7.24 -27.08
N GLU A 256 -27.35 6.94 -28.37
CA GLU A 256 -26.75 7.85 -29.38
C GLU A 256 -25.33 8.34 -29.01
N GLN A 257 -24.64 7.62 -28.13
CA GLN A 257 -23.31 7.96 -27.63
C GLN A 257 -22.46 6.71 -27.38
N GLY A 258 -23.01 5.73 -26.66
CA GLY A 258 -22.41 4.44 -26.39
C GLY A 258 -22.51 3.53 -27.61
N THR A 259 -21.42 2.85 -27.95
CA THR A 259 -21.39 1.88 -29.05
C THR A 259 -20.59 0.64 -28.68
N ILE A 260 -21.06 -0.55 -29.04
CA ILE A 260 -20.40 -1.84 -28.79
C ILE A 260 -20.31 -2.60 -30.11
N PHE A 261 -19.12 -3.01 -30.52
CA PHE A 261 -18.97 -3.90 -31.69
C PHE A 261 -17.60 -4.59 -31.71
N LEU A 262 -17.54 -5.81 -32.23
CA LEU A 262 -16.28 -6.54 -32.42
C LEU A 262 -15.46 -5.98 -33.59
N ALA A 263 -16.13 -5.41 -34.59
CA ALA A 263 -15.50 -4.76 -35.73
C ALA A 263 -16.26 -3.45 -35.97
N GLY A 264 -15.59 -2.31 -35.84
CA GLY A 264 -16.23 -1.02 -36.12
C GLY A 264 -16.50 -0.79 -37.60
N PRO A 265 -17.27 0.26 -37.96
CA PRO A 265 -17.65 0.54 -39.34
C PRO A 265 -16.50 0.53 -40.36
N PRO A 266 -15.29 1.08 -40.06
CA PRO A 266 -14.17 1.00 -41.00
C PRO A 266 -13.73 -0.44 -41.32
N LEU A 267 -13.79 -1.34 -40.32
CA LEU A 267 -13.40 -2.73 -40.49
C LEU A 267 -14.49 -3.55 -41.19
N VAL A 268 -15.76 -3.28 -40.89
CA VAL A 268 -16.92 -3.90 -41.58
C VAL A 268 -16.90 -3.55 -43.06
N LYS A 269 -16.73 -2.26 -43.40
CA LYS A 269 -16.59 -1.80 -44.78
C LYS A 269 -15.41 -2.47 -45.50
N ALA A 270 -14.26 -2.57 -44.83
CA ALA A 270 -13.07 -3.19 -45.41
C ALA A 270 -13.25 -4.71 -45.65
N ALA A 271 -13.98 -5.41 -44.78
CA ALA A 271 -14.14 -6.85 -44.84
C ALA A 271 -15.30 -7.32 -45.75
N THR A 272 -16.38 -6.54 -45.82
CA THR A 272 -17.64 -6.96 -46.46
C THR A 272 -18.14 -6.01 -47.56
N GLY A 273 -17.64 -4.78 -47.59
CA GLY A 273 -18.17 -3.70 -48.43
C GLY A 273 -19.43 -3.02 -47.88
N GLU A 274 -19.98 -3.47 -46.75
CA GLU A 274 -21.15 -2.87 -46.11
C GLU A 274 -20.80 -1.49 -45.52
N GLU A 275 -21.61 -0.48 -45.84
CA GLU A 275 -21.54 0.84 -45.24
C GLU A 275 -22.66 0.97 -44.19
N VAL A 276 -22.25 1.02 -42.92
CA VAL A 276 -23.16 1.11 -41.78
C VAL A 276 -22.65 2.17 -40.80
N SER A 277 -23.54 2.91 -40.15
CA SER A 277 -23.14 3.87 -39.12
C SER A 277 -22.73 3.16 -37.82
N ALA A 278 -22.03 3.85 -36.92
CA ALA A 278 -21.67 3.26 -35.63
C ALA A 278 -22.91 2.96 -34.75
N GLU A 279 -23.95 3.82 -34.83
CA GLU A 279 -25.20 3.63 -34.09
C GLU A 279 -26.02 2.47 -34.66
N ASP A 280 -26.10 2.33 -35.99
CA ASP A 280 -26.85 1.24 -36.62
C ASP A 280 -26.16 -0.12 -36.43
N LEU A 281 -24.82 -0.13 -36.36
CA LEU A 281 -24.02 -1.34 -36.19
C LEU A 281 -24.02 -1.87 -34.75
N GLY A 282 -24.04 -0.97 -33.77
CA GLY A 282 -23.76 -1.32 -32.37
C GLY A 282 -24.19 -0.27 -31.36
N GLY A 283 -25.20 0.54 -31.66
CA GLY A 283 -25.69 1.60 -30.80
C GLY A 283 -26.52 1.12 -29.60
N GLY A 284 -26.90 2.07 -28.74
CA GLY A 284 -27.62 1.77 -27.49
C GLY A 284 -28.96 1.07 -27.70
N LYS A 285 -29.75 1.52 -28.68
CA LYS A 285 -31.05 0.90 -29.00
C LYS A 285 -30.92 -0.53 -29.50
N LEU A 286 -29.98 -0.77 -30.42
CA LEU A 286 -29.73 -2.12 -30.95
C LEU A 286 -29.38 -3.10 -29.82
N HIS A 287 -28.54 -2.68 -28.88
CA HIS A 287 -28.12 -3.54 -27.78
C HIS A 287 -29.16 -3.73 -26.68
N SER A 288 -30.00 -2.73 -26.43
CA SER A 288 -31.03 -2.79 -25.39
C SER A 288 -32.36 -3.39 -25.86
N GLU A 289 -32.71 -3.27 -27.14
CA GLU A 289 -34.03 -3.66 -27.66
C GLU A 289 -34.00 -4.89 -28.57
N VAL A 290 -32.85 -5.18 -29.21
CA VAL A 290 -32.76 -6.25 -30.23
C VAL A 290 -31.84 -7.38 -29.79
N SER A 291 -30.56 -7.09 -29.54
CA SER A 291 -29.57 -8.14 -29.27
C SER A 291 -29.50 -8.58 -27.81
N GLY A 292 -29.91 -7.72 -26.86
CA GLY A 292 -29.84 -8.01 -25.43
C GLY A 292 -28.42 -8.03 -24.85
N VAL A 293 -27.46 -7.36 -25.50
CA VAL A 293 -26.08 -7.22 -24.98
C VAL A 293 -26.04 -6.27 -23.78
N THR A 294 -27.00 -5.34 -23.69
CA THR A 294 -27.11 -4.36 -22.59
C THR A 294 -28.50 -4.44 -21.97
N ASP A 295 -28.56 -4.24 -20.65
CA ASP A 295 -29.77 -4.40 -19.84
C ASP A 295 -30.55 -3.09 -19.68
N TYR A 296 -29.86 -1.95 -19.76
CA TYR A 296 -30.46 -0.64 -19.58
C TYR A 296 -29.98 0.38 -20.61
N LEU A 297 -30.94 1.09 -21.22
CA LEU A 297 -30.70 2.23 -22.09
C LEU A 297 -30.80 3.54 -21.29
N ALA A 298 -29.69 4.27 -21.18
CA ALA A 298 -29.63 5.59 -20.55
C ALA A 298 -29.81 6.70 -21.60
N GLU A 299 -30.36 7.84 -21.20
CA GLU A 299 -30.56 8.99 -22.10
C GLU A 299 -29.29 9.85 -22.21
N ASP A 300 -28.51 9.95 -21.13
CA ASP A 300 -27.26 10.69 -21.06
C ASP A 300 -26.33 10.10 -19.98
N ASP A 301 -25.15 10.69 -19.80
CA ASP A 301 -24.18 10.29 -18.78
C ASP A 301 -24.76 10.37 -17.35
N ALA A 302 -25.60 11.37 -17.06
CA ALA A 302 -26.17 11.56 -15.72
C ALA A 302 -27.20 10.49 -15.38
N HIS A 303 -28.09 10.15 -16.32
CA HIS A 303 -29.03 9.05 -16.18
C HIS A 303 -28.29 7.71 -16.05
N ALA A 304 -27.23 7.49 -16.83
CA ALA A 304 -26.42 6.27 -16.73
C ALA A 304 -25.79 6.09 -15.34
N ILE A 305 -25.34 7.18 -14.71
CA ILE A 305 -24.81 7.15 -13.34
C ILE A 305 -25.92 6.79 -12.34
N VAL A 306 -27.12 7.34 -12.48
CA VAL A 306 -28.28 6.97 -11.63
C VAL A 306 -28.59 5.48 -11.74
N LEU A 307 -28.58 4.93 -12.95
CA LEU A 307 -28.79 3.49 -13.18
C LEU A 307 -27.69 2.64 -12.54
N ALA A 308 -26.42 3.06 -12.66
CA ALA A 308 -25.30 2.35 -12.05
C ALA A 308 -25.41 2.32 -10.52
N ARG A 309 -25.75 3.45 -9.90
CA ARG A 309 -26.04 3.52 -8.45
C ARG A 309 -27.17 2.58 -8.06
N ARG A 310 -28.27 2.55 -8.84
CA ARG A 310 -29.40 1.65 -8.62
C ARG A 310 -28.99 0.16 -8.71
N SER A 311 -28.15 -0.22 -9.66
CA SER A 311 -27.62 -1.59 -9.74
C SER A 311 -26.85 -1.94 -8.47
N ILE A 312 -26.01 -1.03 -7.95
CA ILE A 312 -25.29 -1.24 -6.68
C ILE A 312 -26.24 -1.36 -5.47
N SER A 313 -27.30 -0.55 -5.38
CA SER A 313 -28.24 -0.63 -4.24
C SER A 313 -29.03 -1.94 -4.22
N ASN A 314 -29.20 -2.60 -5.38
CA ASN A 314 -29.91 -3.88 -5.51
C ASN A 314 -29.03 -5.12 -5.24
N LEU A 315 -27.74 -4.97 -4.96
CA LEU A 315 -26.82 -6.11 -4.83
C LEU A 315 -27.08 -7.02 -3.61
N ASN A 316 -27.88 -6.56 -2.64
CA ASN A 316 -27.97 -7.20 -1.32
C ASN A 316 -26.57 -7.45 -0.71
N TYR A 317 -25.68 -6.46 -0.88
CA TYR A 317 -24.27 -6.62 -0.52
C TYR A 317 -24.11 -6.68 1.01
N PRO A 318 -23.31 -7.62 1.56
CA PRO A 318 -23.15 -7.76 3.01
C PRO A 318 -22.62 -6.49 3.66
N LYS A 319 -23.16 -6.14 4.84
CA LYS A 319 -22.68 -5.00 5.65
C LYS A 319 -21.81 -5.45 6.83
N THR A 320 -21.36 -6.71 6.85
CA THR A 320 -20.62 -7.29 7.96
C THR A 320 -19.25 -6.64 8.14
N GLY A 321 -18.99 -6.09 9.32
CA GLY A 321 -17.66 -5.62 9.73
C GLY A 321 -16.86 -6.70 10.45
N ASN A 322 -15.54 -6.51 10.56
CA ASN A 322 -14.69 -7.34 11.42
C ASN A 322 -15.16 -7.22 12.89
N PRO A 323 -15.57 -8.31 13.57
CA PRO A 323 -16.05 -8.26 14.95
C PRO A 323 -15.00 -7.78 15.97
N SER A 324 -13.70 -7.84 15.62
CA SER A 324 -12.63 -7.34 16.49
C SER A 324 -12.35 -5.85 16.30
N ARG A 325 -13.02 -5.16 15.38
CA ARG A 325 -12.86 -3.71 15.19
C ARG A 325 -13.53 -2.99 16.35
N LYS A 326 -12.81 -2.08 17.00
CA LYS A 326 -13.38 -1.19 18.02
C LYS A 326 -14.18 -0.08 17.33
N GLU A 327 -15.43 0.13 17.72
CA GLU A 327 -16.25 1.24 17.21
C GLU A 327 -15.70 2.59 17.66
N ASN A 328 -15.33 2.68 18.94
CA ASN A 328 -14.66 3.85 19.50
C ASN A 328 -13.15 3.70 19.36
N TRP A 329 -12.53 4.65 18.67
CA TRP A 329 -11.08 4.77 18.51
C TRP A 329 -10.67 6.23 18.75
N THR A 330 -9.40 6.45 19.05
CA THR A 330 -8.83 7.77 19.34
C THR A 330 -7.84 8.16 18.26
N GLU A 331 -7.74 9.45 17.97
CA GLU A 331 -6.65 9.94 17.12
C GLU A 331 -5.28 9.71 17.79
N PRO A 332 -4.19 9.68 17.00
CA PRO A 332 -2.82 9.67 17.54
C PRO A 332 -2.60 10.87 18.46
N LEU A 333 -1.74 10.74 19.46
CA LEU A 333 -1.38 11.82 20.38
C LEU A 333 -0.51 12.90 19.73
N TYR A 334 0.14 12.57 18.60
CA TYR A 334 1.06 13.44 17.89
C TYR A 334 0.56 13.72 16.48
N ASP A 335 0.83 14.91 15.97
CA ASP A 335 0.32 15.37 14.67
C ASP A 335 1.00 14.59 13.52
N PRO A 336 0.23 13.92 12.63
CA PRO A 336 0.76 13.29 11.42
C PRO A 336 1.54 14.23 10.48
N GLU A 337 1.27 15.55 10.52
CA GLU A 337 2.01 16.54 9.72
C GLU A 337 3.49 16.64 10.13
N GLU A 338 3.85 16.21 11.34
CA GLU A 338 5.24 16.19 11.80
C GLU A 338 6.10 15.14 11.06
N LEU A 339 5.48 14.18 10.37
CA LEU A 339 6.20 13.08 9.70
C LEU A 339 7.24 13.57 8.69
N GLY A 340 6.97 14.68 7.98
CA GLY A 340 7.92 15.25 7.03
C GLY A 340 9.22 15.72 7.69
N GLY A 341 9.12 16.36 8.86
CA GLY A 341 10.28 16.81 9.64
C GLY A 341 11.04 15.69 10.34
N ILE A 342 10.38 14.55 10.58
CA ILE A 342 10.99 13.37 11.22
C ILE A 342 11.86 12.58 10.25
N VAL A 343 11.35 12.31 9.04
CA VAL A 343 12.08 11.44 8.10
C VAL A 343 13.03 12.18 7.18
N GLY A 344 12.70 13.44 6.84
CA GLY A 344 13.42 14.20 5.83
C GLY A 344 13.56 13.49 4.48
N THR A 345 14.57 13.90 3.72
CA THR A 345 14.85 13.36 2.37
C THR A 345 16.19 12.62 2.30
N ASN A 346 17.01 12.69 3.34
CA ASN A 346 18.32 12.05 3.40
C ASN A 346 18.21 10.59 3.87
N LEU A 347 18.12 9.67 2.91
CA LEU A 347 18.02 8.23 3.17
C LEU A 347 19.22 7.60 3.87
N LYS A 348 20.34 8.33 4.07
CA LYS A 348 21.49 7.85 4.85
C LYS A 348 21.30 8.05 6.35
N GLN A 349 20.38 8.93 6.76
CA GLN A 349 20.09 9.17 8.18
C GLN A 349 19.17 8.07 8.72
N SER A 350 19.44 7.63 9.94
CA SER A 350 18.59 6.67 10.64
C SER A 350 17.29 7.32 11.07
N ILE A 351 16.16 6.71 10.73
CA ILE A 351 14.84 7.12 11.19
C ILE A 351 14.47 6.26 12.38
N ASN A 352 14.10 6.87 13.52
CA ASN A 352 13.49 6.14 14.62
C ASN A 352 12.05 5.79 14.25
N MET A 353 11.80 4.54 13.85
CA MET A 353 10.47 4.14 13.36
C MET A 353 9.37 4.17 14.42
N HIS A 354 9.70 4.24 15.71
CA HIS A 354 8.71 4.50 16.74
C HIS A 354 7.98 5.83 16.52
N GLU A 355 8.69 6.86 16.04
CA GLU A 355 8.11 8.18 15.78
C GLU A 355 7.11 8.17 14.63
N VAL A 356 7.35 7.32 13.62
CA VAL A 356 6.38 7.11 12.54
C VAL A 356 5.17 6.35 13.04
N ILE A 357 5.37 5.26 13.79
CA ILE A 357 4.29 4.44 14.35
C ILE A 357 3.39 5.29 15.26
N ALA A 358 3.97 6.12 16.13
CA ALA A 358 3.24 6.94 17.08
C ALA A 358 2.27 7.93 16.41
N ARG A 359 2.51 8.32 15.16
CA ARG A 359 1.68 9.27 14.39
C ARG A 359 0.66 8.61 13.48
N ILE A 360 0.65 7.27 13.39
CA ILE A 360 -0.31 6.54 12.53
C ILE A 360 -1.27 5.64 13.30
N VAL A 361 -0.93 5.23 14.53
CA VAL A 361 -1.76 4.33 15.34
C VAL A 361 -2.66 5.09 16.32
N ASP A 362 -3.81 4.51 16.65
CA ASP A 362 -4.78 5.10 17.56
C ASP A 362 -4.16 5.34 18.94
N GLY A 363 -4.33 6.54 19.49
CA GLY A 363 -3.81 6.91 20.82
C GLY A 363 -2.28 6.81 20.95
N SER A 364 -1.55 6.70 19.84
CA SER A 364 -0.11 6.43 19.83
C SER A 364 0.27 5.18 20.64
N GLU A 365 -0.63 4.21 20.75
CA GLU A 365 -0.44 2.95 21.47
C GLU A 365 0.18 1.88 20.58
N PHE A 366 1.38 1.43 20.93
CA PHE A 366 2.12 0.36 20.26
C PHE A 366 2.65 -0.66 21.27
N SER A 367 2.00 -1.82 21.32
CA SER A 367 2.44 -2.93 22.17
C SER A 367 3.57 -3.70 21.49
N GLU A 368 4.81 -3.27 21.72
CA GLU A 368 5.99 -3.85 21.07
C GLU A 368 6.24 -5.30 21.49
N PHE A 369 6.44 -6.16 20.49
CA PHE A 369 6.85 -7.55 20.63
C PHE A 369 8.37 -7.68 20.51
N LYS A 370 8.99 -8.38 21.47
CA LYS A 370 10.45 -8.58 21.55
C LYS A 370 11.25 -7.26 21.41
N PRO A 371 11.02 -6.24 22.26
CA PRO A 371 11.72 -4.96 22.18
C PRO A 371 13.25 -5.10 22.32
N SER A 372 13.74 -6.10 23.08
CA SER A 372 15.17 -6.29 23.34
C SER A 372 15.87 -7.31 22.44
N TYR A 373 15.22 -7.82 21.39
CA TYR A 373 15.79 -8.84 20.48
C TYR A 373 15.56 -8.45 19.03
N GLY A 374 16.59 -8.50 18.19
CA GLY A 374 16.49 -8.07 16.78
C GLY A 374 15.99 -6.63 16.64
N THR A 375 16.62 -5.70 17.37
CA THR A 375 16.16 -4.30 17.56
C THR A 375 16.12 -3.46 16.28
N THR A 376 16.74 -3.95 15.19
CA THR A 376 16.65 -3.31 13.87
C THR A 376 15.35 -3.60 13.13
N LEU A 377 14.48 -4.44 13.68
CA LEU A 377 13.12 -4.67 13.18
C LEU A 377 12.14 -4.53 14.33
N LEU A 378 11.35 -3.45 14.30
CA LEU A 378 10.26 -3.27 15.25
C LEU A 378 9.11 -4.18 14.83
N THR A 379 8.50 -4.83 15.81
CA THR A 379 7.29 -5.62 15.60
C THR A 379 6.35 -5.38 16.77
N GLY A 380 5.06 -5.22 16.55
CA GLY A 380 4.13 -5.01 17.65
C GLY A 380 2.70 -4.84 17.19
N PHE A 381 1.79 -4.88 18.15
CA PHE A 381 0.36 -4.74 17.91
C PHE A 381 -0.10 -3.30 18.16
N ALA A 382 -1.05 -2.84 17.35
CA ALA A 382 -1.69 -1.54 17.50
C ALA A 382 -3.11 -1.58 16.92
N THR A 383 -3.80 -0.44 16.94
CA THR A 383 -5.04 -0.25 16.17
C THR A 383 -4.95 0.97 15.25
N ILE A 384 -5.65 0.93 14.10
CA ILE A 384 -5.82 2.06 13.19
C ILE A 384 -7.31 2.17 12.85
N TYR A 385 -7.95 3.28 13.19
CA TYR A 385 -9.41 3.47 13.09
C TYR A 385 -10.20 2.31 13.71
N GLY A 386 -9.69 1.81 14.84
CA GLY A 386 -10.25 0.70 15.59
C GLY A 386 -9.93 -0.70 15.03
N HIS A 387 -9.32 -0.82 13.85
CA HIS A 387 -8.91 -2.11 13.30
C HIS A 387 -7.63 -2.59 13.99
N PRO A 388 -7.59 -3.81 14.58
CA PRO A 388 -6.35 -4.36 15.10
C PRO A 388 -5.39 -4.69 13.97
N VAL A 389 -4.11 -4.34 14.15
CA VAL A 389 -3.05 -4.52 13.17
C VAL A 389 -1.76 -5.01 13.83
N GLY A 390 -0.98 -5.79 13.10
CA GLY A 390 0.40 -6.12 13.42
C GLY A 390 1.33 -5.30 12.55
N ILE A 391 2.22 -4.51 13.17
CA ILE A 391 3.15 -3.65 12.45
C ILE A 391 4.53 -4.30 12.45
N ILE A 392 5.22 -4.26 11.31
CA ILE A 392 6.61 -4.66 11.11
C ILE A 392 7.34 -3.49 10.44
N ALA A 393 8.31 -2.88 11.12
CA ALA A 393 8.97 -1.66 10.66
C ALA A 393 10.49 -1.75 10.76
N ASN A 394 11.21 -1.34 9.69
CA ASN A 394 12.67 -1.35 9.68
C ASN A 394 13.25 -0.19 10.49
N ASN A 395 14.03 -0.50 11.53
CA ASN A 395 14.76 0.47 12.34
C ASN A 395 16.28 0.32 12.13
N GLY A 396 16.69 -0.16 10.95
CA GLY A 396 18.05 -0.50 10.57
C GLY A 396 18.13 -1.66 9.58
N ILE A 397 19.35 -2.14 9.33
CA ILE A 397 19.61 -3.33 8.49
C ILE A 397 19.10 -4.62 9.13
N LEU A 398 18.79 -5.63 8.33
CA LEU A 398 18.27 -6.90 8.83
C LEU A 398 19.40 -7.85 9.26
N PHE A 399 19.34 -8.32 10.51
CA PHE A 399 20.16 -9.40 11.03
C PHE A 399 19.37 -10.73 11.07
N SER A 400 20.06 -11.81 11.41
CA SER A 400 19.45 -13.13 11.67
C SER A 400 18.34 -13.05 12.72
N GLU A 401 18.61 -12.34 13.82
CA GLU A 401 17.70 -12.14 14.94
C GLU A 401 16.45 -11.38 14.50
N SER A 402 16.62 -10.33 13.71
CA SER A 402 15.53 -9.53 13.13
C SER A 402 14.63 -10.40 12.26
N SER A 403 15.22 -11.27 11.43
CA SER A 403 14.47 -12.18 10.55
C SER A 403 13.68 -13.22 11.33
N LEU A 404 14.28 -13.81 12.37
CA LEU A 404 13.60 -14.75 13.27
C LEU A 404 12.48 -14.08 14.06
N LYS A 405 12.68 -12.84 14.52
CA LYS A 405 11.65 -12.02 15.18
C LYS A 405 10.47 -11.77 14.24
N GLY A 406 10.73 -11.28 13.03
CA GLY A 406 9.70 -11.00 12.03
C GLY A 406 8.92 -12.25 11.63
N ALA A 407 9.61 -13.37 11.37
CA ALA A 407 8.95 -14.64 11.04
C ALA A 407 7.99 -15.11 12.14
N HIS A 408 8.43 -15.08 13.41
CA HIS A 408 7.58 -15.43 14.55
C HIS A 408 6.39 -14.46 14.68
N PHE A 409 6.62 -13.16 14.54
CA PHE A 409 5.54 -12.18 14.65
C PHE A 409 4.46 -12.34 13.57
N ILE A 410 4.86 -12.63 12.33
CA ILE A 410 3.93 -12.94 11.23
C ILE A 410 3.10 -14.18 11.54
N GLN A 411 3.69 -15.23 12.12
CA GLN A 411 2.95 -16.42 12.55
C GLN A 411 1.89 -16.08 13.60
N LEU A 412 2.22 -15.23 14.59
CA LEU A 412 1.25 -14.78 15.60
C LEU A 412 0.09 -14.01 14.96
N CYS A 413 0.37 -13.07 14.05
CA CYS A 413 -0.67 -12.31 13.36
C CYS A 413 -1.54 -13.22 12.49
N SER A 414 -0.92 -14.17 11.77
CA SER A 414 -1.62 -15.13 10.92
C SER A 414 -2.53 -16.05 11.72
N GLN A 415 -2.06 -16.54 12.87
CA GLN A 415 -2.85 -17.39 13.78
C GLN A 415 -4.06 -16.63 14.36
N ARG A 416 -3.92 -15.33 14.58
CA ARG A 416 -4.96 -14.47 15.19
C ARG A 416 -5.83 -13.75 14.17
N ASN A 417 -5.60 -13.99 12.87
CA ASN A 417 -6.25 -13.28 11.77
C ASN A 417 -6.13 -11.74 11.87
N ILE A 418 -4.93 -11.25 12.22
CA ILE A 418 -4.63 -9.82 12.36
C ILE A 418 -3.92 -9.36 11.07
N PRO A 419 -4.44 -8.33 10.37
CA PRO A 419 -3.77 -7.70 9.23
C PRO A 419 -2.35 -7.23 9.56
N LEU A 420 -1.45 -7.33 8.58
CA LEU A 420 -0.05 -6.93 8.70
C LEU A 420 0.22 -5.61 7.96
N ILE A 421 0.96 -4.71 8.61
CA ILE A 421 1.45 -3.46 8.02
C ILE A 421 2.97 -3.48 8.02
N PHE A 422 3.57 -3.32 6.84
CA PHE A 422 5.01 -3.26 6.64
C PHE A 422 5.41 -1.81 6.37
N LEU A 423 6.28 -1.26 7.22
CA LEU A 423 6.90 0.06 7.01
C LEU A 423 8.35 -0.14 6.55
N GLN A 424 8.59 0.05 5.25
CA GLN A 424 9.87 -0.23 4.63
C GLN A 424 10.81 0.97 4.72
N ASN A 425 11.95 0.75 5.37
CA ASN A 425 13.12 1.61 5.31
C ASN A 425 14.38 0.73 5.44
N ILE A 426 14.67 -0.02 4.39
CA ILE A 426 15.62 -1.12 4.40
C ILE A 426 16.65 -0.99 3.27
N SER A 427 17.92 -0.93 3.67
CA SER A 427 19.07 -0.95 2.76
C SER A 427 19.61 -2.36 2.47
N GLY A 428 19.16 -3.38 3.22
CA GLY A 428 19.48 -4.78 2.99
C GLY A 428 19.73 -5.59 4.27
N PHE A 429 20.31 -6.77 4.08
CA PHE A 429 20.75 -7.64 5.18
C PHE A 429 22.20 -7.32 5.55
N MET A 430 22.59 -7.67 6.78
CA MET A 430 24.00 -7.67 7.18
C MET A 430 24.81 -8.60 6.26
N VAL A 431 26.04 -8.21 5.93
CA VAL A 431 26.96 -8.98 5.08
C VAL A 431 28.22 -9.32 5.85
N GLY A 432 28.90 -10.39 5.45
CA GLY A 432 30.19 -10.80 6.03
C GLY A 432 30.23 -12.28 6.40
N GLN A 433 31.44 -12.80 6.59
CA GLN A 433 31.65 -14.23 6.84
C GLN A 433 30.91 -14.73 8.09
N ASP A 434 30.88 -13.93 9.16
CA ASP A 434 30.22 -14.32 10.41
C ASP A 434 28.70 -14.33 10.29
N ALA A 435 28.12 -13.40 9.51
CA ALA A 435 26.69 -13.40 9.22
C ALA A 435 26.29 -14.66 8.43
N GLU A 436 27.09 -15.05 7.43
CA GLU A 436 26.88 -16.27 6.65
C GLU A 436 27.02 -17.53 7.49
N LYS A 437 28.09 -17.65 8.30
CA LYS A 437 28.27 -18.77 9.25
C LYS A 437 27.12 -18.85 10.26
N GLY A 438 26.61 -17.70 10.72
CA GLY A 438 25.45 -17.56 11.60
C GLY A 438 24.12 -17.92 10.93
N GLY A 439 24.12 -18.24 9.63
CA GLY A 439 22.94 -18.68 8.90
C GLY A 439 21.99 -17.56 8.50
N ILE A 440 22.49 -16.35 8.22
CA ILE A 440 21.66 -15.22 7.80
C ILE A 440 20.76 -15.55 6.62
N ALA A 441 21.25 -16.33 5.64
CA ALA A 441 20.46 -16.79 4.51
C ALA A 441 19.25 -17.65 4.94
N LYS A 442 19.45 -18.67 5.80
CA LYS A 442 18.34 -19.51 6.26
C LYS A 442 17.38 -18.77 7.19
N ASN A 443 17.87 -17.78 7.95
CA ASN A 443 17.03 -17.00 8.85
C ASN A 443 16.21 -15.96 8.08
N GLY A 444 16.80 -15.30 7.08
CA GLY A 444 16.09 -14.45 6.11
C GLY A 444 15.05 -15.25 5.32
N ALA A 445 15.37 -16.49 4.92
CA ALA A 445 14.42 -17.38 4.26
C ALA A 445 13.17 -17.67 5.13
N LYS A 446 13.31 -17.83 6.45
CA LYS A 446 12.14 -17.98 7.34
C LYS A 446 11.23 -16.74 7.29
N LEU A 447 11.79 -15.53 7.32
CA LEU A 447 11.01 -14.30 7.18
C LEU A 447 10.25 -14.28 5.85
N VAL A 448 10.95 -14.54 4.75
CA VAL A 448 10.36 -14.54 3.40
C VAL A 448 9.27 -15.60 3.25
N THR A 449 9.48 -16.82 3.77
CA THR A 449 8.45 -17.87 3.80
C THR A 449 7.22 -17.43 4.59
N ALA A 450 7.41 -16.77 5.74
CA ALA A 450 6.29 -16.27 6.53
C ALA A 450 5.49 -15.19 5.77
N VAL A 451 6.17 -14.22 5.16
CA VAL A 451 5.55 -13.16 4.35
C VAL A 451 4.78 -13.73 3.16
N ALA A 452 5.38 -14.67 2.43
CA ALA A 452 4.78 -15.27 1.23
C ALA A 452 3.51 -16.06 1.56
N CYS A 453 3.54 -16.87 2.62
CA CYS A 453 2.43 -17.76 2.95
C CYS A 453 1.28 -17.07 3.71
N ALA A 454 1.55 -15.98 4.44
CA ALA A 454 0.54 -15.27 5.23
C ALA A 454 -0.66 -14.83 4.36
N GLN A 455 -1.86 -15.30 4.74
CA GLN A 455 -3.13 -15.05 4.05
C GLN A 455 -3.94 -13.89 4.66
N VAL A 456 -3.55 -13.41 5.84
CA VAL A 456 -4.10 -12.15 6.40
C VAL A 456 -3.81 -10.98 5.44
N PRO A 457 -4.65 -9.94 5.40
CA PRO A 457 -4.36 -8.76 4.58
C PRO A 457 -3.01 -8.15 4.95
N LYS A 458 -2.20 -7.88 3.92
CA LYS A 458 -0.87 -7.26 4.04
C LYS A 458 -0.90 -5.89 3.37
N PHE A 459 -0.40 -4.88 4.05
CA PHE A 459 -0.27 -3.51 3.55
C PHE A 459 1.18 -3.08 3.66
N THR A 460 1.69 -2.39 2.65
CA THR A 460 3.09 -1.95 2.62
C THR A 460 3.17 -0.45 2.38
N VAL A 461 4.00 0.24 3.15
CA VAL A 461 4.32 1.65 2.96
C VAL A 461 5.84 1.79 2.88
N LEU A 462 6.35 2.29 1.76
CA LEU A 462 7.76 2.61 1.57
C LEU A 462 8.00 4.00 2.16
N VAL A 463 8.58 4.01 3.37
CA VAL A 463 8.88 5.22 4.13
C VAL A 463 10.23 5.82 3.70
N GLY A 464 11.17 4.96 3.31
CA GLY A 464 12.50 5.37 2.88
C GLY A 464 13.07 4.45 1.80
N SER A 465 14.23 3.84 2.07
CA SER A 465 14.85 2.93 1.10
C SER A 465 14.13 1.58 1.05
N SER A 466 14.03 0.99 -0.14
CA SER A 466 13.60 -0.39 -0.37
C SER A 466 14.61 -1.08 -1.29
N ALA A 467 15.66 -1.64 -0.69
CA ALA A 467 16.79 -2.19 -1.42
C ALA A 467 16.94 -3.71 -1.32
N GLY A 468 17.22 -4.34 -2.46
CA GLY A 468 17.65 -5.74 -2.56
C GLY A 468 16.74 -6.73 -1.85
N ALA A 469 17.34 -7.70 -1.15
CA ALA A 469 16.59 -8.74 -0.44
C ALA A 469 15.72 -8.19 0.71
N GLY A 470 15.99 -6.97 1.19
CA GLY A 470 15.16 -6.31 2.18
C GLY A 470 13.74 -6.03 1.69
N ASN A 471 13.60 -5.65 0.41
CA ASN A 471 12.31 -5.49 -0.26
C ASN A 471 11.45 -6.76 -0.14
N TYR A 472 12.08 -7.93 -0.28
CA TYR A 472 11.41 -9.22 -0.25
C TYR A 472 10.92 -9.58 1.16
N GLY A 473 11.81 -9.49 2.14
CA GLY A 473 11.49 -9.80 3.54
C GLY A 473 10.46 -8.86 4.16
N MET A 474 10.25 -7.68 3.57
CA MET A 474 9.32 -6.66 4.06
C MET A 474 8.04 -6.53 3.21
N CYS A 475 7.67 -7.58 2.46
CA CYS A 475 6.44 -7.61 1.66
C CYS A 475 6.38 -6.56 0.53
N GLY A 476 7.45 -6.46 -0.26
CA GLY A 476 7.47 -5.69 -1.50
C GLY A 476 6.48 -6.22 -2.55
N ARG A 477 6.44 -5.58 -3.73
CA ARG A 477 5.40 -5.79 -4.76
C ARG A 477 5.16 -7.26 -5.14
N ALA A 478 6.22 -8.06 -5.21
CA ALA A 478 6.14 -9.49 -5.57
C ALA A 478 5.44 -10.38 -4.52
N TYR A 479 5.25 -9.89 -3.29
CA TYR A 479 4.62 -10.64 -2.19
C TYR A 479 3.13 -10.34 -2.04
N SER A 480 2.56 -9.67 -3.06
CA SER A 480 1.13 -9.39 -3.20
C SER A 480 0.50 -8.75 -1.96
N PRO A 481 1.03 -7.61 -1.46
CA PRO A 481 0.27 -6.82 -0.49
C PRO A 481 -1.03 -6.34 -1.16
N ARG A 482 -2.11 -6.25 -0.36
CA ARG A 482 -3.40 -5.73 -0.82
C ARG A 482 -3.23 -4.33 -1.40
N PHE A 483 -2.40 -3.53 -0.74
CA PHE A 483 -1.97 -2.23 -1.22
C PHE A 483 -0.51 -1.98 -0.85
N LEU A 484 0.22 -1.33 -1.76
CA LEU A 484 1.57 -0.85 -1.53
C LEU A 484 1.64 0.63 -1.89
N TRP A 485 2.02 1.50 -0.96
CA TRP A 485 2.22 2.93 -1.21
C TRP A 485 3.66 3.34 -0.97
N SER A 486 4.05 4.46 -1.57
CA SER A 486 5.38 5.04 -1.41
C SER A 486 5.30 6.47 -0.90
N TRP A 487 6.24 6.87 -0.05
CA TRP A 487 6.44 8.27 0.31
C TRP A 487 7.25 9.01 -0.77
N PRO A 488 7.18 10.35 -0.83
CA PRO A 488 7.78 11.11 -1.93
C PRO A 488 9.31 11.01 -1.99
N SER A 489 9.97 10.81 -0.85
CA SER A 489 11.43 10.65 -0.76
C SER A 489 11.90 9.20 -0.88
N ALA A 490 10.97 8.23 -0.96
CA ALA A 490 11.32 6.81 -1.00
C ALA A 490 12.07 6.44 -2.28
N LYS A 491 12.96 5.44 -2.17
CA LYS A 491 13.70 4.90 -3.32
C LYS A 491 13.66 3.38 -3.34
N THR A 492 13.42 2.81 -4.51
CA THR A 492 13.38 1.36 -4.71
C THR A 492 14.47 0.94 -5.68
N SER A 493 15.34 0.01 -5.28
CA SER A 493 16.41 -0.46 -6.16
C SER A 493 16.88 -1.87 -5.82
N VAL A 494 17.59 -2.51 -6.75
CA VAL A 494 18.24 -3.81 -6.48
C VAL A 494 19.38 -3.65 -5.46
N MET A 495 20.10 -2.53 -5.51
CA MET A 495 21.10 -2.09 -4.53
C MET A 495 21.37 -0.59 -4.73
N GLY A 496 22.11 0.04 -3.82
CA GLY A 496 22.45 1.46 -3.96
C GLY A 496 23.27 1.75 -5.23
N ALA A 497 23.08 2.91 -5.86
CA ALA A 497 23.76 3.26 -7.12
C ALA A 497 25.30 3.20 -7.00
N GLU A 498 25.84 3.61 -5.85
CA GLU A 498 27.28 3.51 -5.55
C GLU A 498 27.74 2.04 -5.48
N GLN A 499 26.99 1.19 -4.78
CA GLN A 499 27.31 -0.23 -4.65
C GLN A 499 27.26 -0.94 -6.01
N LEU A 500 26.21 -0.70 -6.80
CA LEU A 500 26.04 -1.34 -8.11
C LEU A 500 27.16 -0.95 -9.08
N SER A 501 27.49 0.34 -9.13
CA SER A 501 28.57 0.85 -9.98
C SER A 501 29.93 0.25 -9.57
N SER A 502 30.24 0.22 -8.27
CA SER A 502 31.48 -0.39 -7.77
C SER A 502 31.57 -1.89 -8.06
N VAL A 503 30.47 -2.64 -7.92
CA VAL A 503 30.44 -4.06 -8.25
C VAL A 503 30.67 -4.25 -9.76
N MET A 504 29.98 -3.49 -10.61
CA MET A 504 30.17 -3.58 -12.07
C MET A 504 31.60 -3.25 -12.52
N ALA A 505 32.25 -2.29 -11.85
CA ALA A 505 33.67 -2.00 -12.06
C ALA A 505 34.57 -3.19 -11.69
N ALA A 506 34.30 -3.83 -10.55
CA ALA A 506 35.10 -4.95 -10.05
C ALA A 506 34.99 -6.22 -10.92
N VAL A 507 33.85 -6.47 -11.57
CA VAL A 507 33.67 -7.62 -12.50
C VAL A 507 34.26 -7.37 -13.90
N GLY A 508 35.03 -6.30 -14.10
CA GLY A 508 35.82 -6.08 -15.32
C GLY A 508 35.02 -5.63 -16.54
N LYS A 509 33.79 -5.14 -16.36
CA LYS A 509 33.05 -4.48 -17.45
C LYS A 509 33.45 -3.01 -17.52
N LYS A 510 33.63 -2.49 -18.74
CA LYS A 510 33.81 -1.04 -18.99
C LYS A 510 32.58 -0.34 -18.39
N VAL A 511 32.77 0.39 -17.29
CA VAL A 511 31.66 1.04 -16.59
C VAL A 511 31.23 2.22 -17.44
N ASP A 512 30.01 2.11 -17.97
CA ASP A 512 29.29 3.22 -18.57
C ASP A 512 29.29 4.40 -17.57
N PRO A 513 29.87 5.57 -17.90
CA PRO A 513 29.95 6.70 -16.98
C PRO A 513 28.55 7.20 -16.57
N GLU A 514 27.52 6.93 -17.38
CA GLU A 514 26.14 7.32 -17.10
C GLU A 514 25.39 6.30 -16.23
N LEU A 515 25.98 5.14 -15.95
CA LEU A 515 25.35 4.06 -15.19
C LEU A 515 24.85 4.54 -13.82
N LYS A 516 25.67 5.29 -13.08
CA LYS A 516 25.29 5.79 -11.75
C LYS A 516 24.05 6.70 -11.83
N ALA A 517 24.05 7.64 -12.78
CA ALA A 517 22.93 8.56 -12.98
C ALA A 517 21.66 7.82 -13.44
N ARG A 518 21.81 6.81 -14.30
CA ARG A 518 20.70 5.96 -14.74
C ARG A 518 20.07 5.20 -13.57
N ILE A 519 20.88 4.53 -12.73
CA ILE A 519 20.38 3.79 -11.56
C ILE A 519 19.68 4.74 -10.59
N GLU A 520 20.23 5.94 -10.38
CA GLU A 520 19.64 6.92 -9.49
C GLU A 520 18.23 7.31 -9.98
N ARG A 521 18.09 7.65 -11.28
CA ARG A 521 16.79 7.94 -11.90
C ARG A 521 15.82 6.76 -11.81
N GLU A 522 16.29 5.55 -12.12
CA GLU A 522 15.47 4.33 -12.07
C GLU A 522 15.01 3.97 -10.64
N SER A 523 15.69 4.50 -9.62
CA SER A 523 15.34 4.29 -8.21
C SER A 523 14.34 5.30 -7.65
N GLU A 524 14.11 6.42 -8.33
CA GLU A 524 13.21 7.47 -7.88
C GLU A 524 11.76 6.99 -7.81
N VAL A 525 11.01 7.52 -6.85
CA VAL A 525 9.60 7.14 -6.64
C VAL A 525 8.74 7.43 -7.87
N THR A 526 9.02 8.51 -8.60
CA THR A 526 8.31 8.90 -9.84
C THR A 526 8.51 7.86 -10.94
N PHE A 527 9.71 7.29 -11.05
CA PHE A 527 10.00 6.22 -12.01
C PHE A 527 9.24 4.94 -11.68
N GLY A 528 9.21 4.56 -10.41
CA GLY A 528 8.54 3.35 -9.93
C GLY A 528 7.01 3.43 -10.01
N THR A 529 6.42 4.53 -9.55
CA THR A 529 4.97 4.74 -9.56
C THR A 529 4.42 4.82 -10.99
N ALA A 530 5.16 5.45 -11.92
CA ALA A 530 4.82 5.48 -13.34
C ALA A 530 4.70 4.08 -13.97
N ARG A 531 5.37 3.09 -13.37
CA ARG A 531 5.43 1.68 -13.79
C ARG A 531 4.63 0.74 -12.88
N LEU A 532 3.83 1.27 -11.95
CA LEU A 532 3.01 0.51 -11.01
C LEU A 532 3.81 -0.45 -10.10
N TRP A 533 5.00 -0.03 -9.67
CA TRP A 533 5.71 -0.72 -8.58
C TRP A 533 5.01 -0.50 -7.23
N ASP A 534 4.26 0.59 -7.14
CA ASP A 534 3.33 0.93 -6.07
C ASP A 534 1.94 1.28 -6.62
N ASP A 535 0.98 1.37 -5.73
CA ASP A 535 -0.41 1.76 -5.97
C ASP A 535 -0.62 3.27 -5.82
N GLY A 536 0.46 4.04 -5.66
CA GLY A 536 0.46 5.50 -5.58
C GLY A 536 1.49 6.05 -4.60
N VAL A 537 1.97 7.24 -4.91
CA VAL A 537 2.76 8.06 -3.99
C VAL A 537 1.81 8.86 -3.11
N ILE A 538 2.04 8.83 -1.80
CA ILE A 538 1.20 9.51 -0.82
C ILE A 538 2.02 10.51 0.00
N PRO A 539 1.41 11.62 0.44
CA PRO A 539 1.96 12.44 1.50
C PRO A 539 2.22 11.60 2.76
N PRO A 540 3.33 11.80 3.49
CA PRO A 540 3.58 11.11 4.75
C PRO A 540 2.42 11.22 5.74
N SER A 541 1.84 12.42 5.90
CA SER A 541 0.70 12.67 6.80
C SER A 541 -0.58 11.93 6.41
N HIS A 542 -0.74 11.56 5.14
CA HIS A 542 -1.89 10.80 4.66
C HIS A 542 -1.81 9.29 4.97
N THR A 543 -0.67 8.79 5.47
CA THR A 543 -0.42 7.35 5.70
C THR A 543 -1.52 6.70 6.53
N ARG A 544 -1.90 7.31 7.66
CA ARG A 544 -2.98 6.82 8.54
C ARG A 544 -4.29 6.67 7.77
N ARG A 545 -4.70 7.71 7.04
CA ARG A 545 -5.95 7.76 6.28
C ARG A 545 -6.01 6.68 5.20
N VAL A 546 -4.95 6.52 4.41
CA VAL A 546 -4.94 5.51 3.33
C VAL A 546 -4.88 4.08 3.85
N LEU A 547 -4.15 3.84 4.96
CA LEU A 547 -4.20 2.56 5.67
C LEU A 547 -5.62 2.27 6.17
N GLY A 548 -6.30 3.28 6.73
CA GLY A 548 -7.70 3.19 7.13
C GLY A 548 -8.64 2.75 6.01
N MET A 549 -8.57 3.44 4.86
CA MET A 549 -9.39 3.09 3.69
C MET A 549 -9.07 1.69 3.15
N GLY A 550 -7.78 1.31 3.12
CA GLY A 550 -7.36 -0.04 2.71
C GLY A 550 -7.81 -1.13 3.68
N LEU A 551 -7.74 -0.88 4.99
CA LEU A 551 -8.24 -1.78 6.04
C LEU A 551 -9.75 -1.94 5.94
N GLN A 552 -10.48 -0.85 5.69
CA GLN A 552 -11.92 -0.91 5.48
C GLN A 552 -12.25 -1.78 4.26
N ALA A 553 -11.58 -1.56 3.13
CA ALA A 553 -11.77 -2.34 1.91
C ALA A 553 -11.45 -3.84 2.11
N ALA A 554 -10.42 -4.18 2.88
CA ALA A 554 -10.00 -5.56 3.07
C ALA A 554 -10.78 -6.30 4.17
N MET A 555 -11.42 -5.59 5.11
CA MET A 555 -11.96 -6.16 6.35
C MET A 555 -13.46 -5.93 6.55
N THR A 556 -14.15 -5.31 5.60
CA THR A 556 -15.60 -5.05 5.67
C THR A 556 -16.31 -5.57 4.43
N GLY A 557 -17.62 -5.82 4.56
CA GLY A 557 -18.42 -6.33 3.45
C GLY A 557 -18.27 -7.83 3.26
N SER A 558 -18.04 -8.27 2.03
CA SER A 558 -17.80 -9.67 1.70
C SER A 558 -16.32 -10.01 1.96
N VAL A 559 -15.99 -10.62 3.10
CA VAL A 559 -14.60 -10.97 3.43
C VAL A 559 -14.36 -12.47 3.28
N GLU A 560 -13.39 -12.86 2.45
CA GLU A 560 -12.98 -14.25 2.31
C GLU A 560 -12.17 -14.71 3.53
N LYS A 561 -12.62 -15.76 4.21
CA LYS A 561 -11.86 -16.37 5.32
C LYS A 561 -10.83 -17.35 4.75
N LYS A 562 -9.56 -16.94 4.74
CA LYS A 562 -8.43 -17.81 4.35
C LYS A 562 -7.61 -18.23 5.57
N GLU A 563 -7.41 -19.53 5.72
CA GLU A 563 -6.45 -20.06 6.68
C GLU A 563 -5.03 -19.93 6.12
N THR A 564 -4.09 -19.47 6.95
CA THR A 564 -2.68 -19.43 6.58
C THR A 564 -2.06 -20.81 6.73
N LYS A 565 -1.55 -21.37 5.63
CA LYS A 565 -0.74 -22.60 5.63
C LYS A 565 0.69 -22.25 5.23
N PHE A 566 1.61 -22.33 6.19
CA PHE A 566 3.02 -22.04 5.93
C PHE A 566 3.69 -23.19 5.16
N GLY A 567 4.60 -22.81 4.26
CA GLY A 567 5.55 -23.75 3.68
C GLY A 567 6.59 -24.23 4.69
N VAL A 568 7.49 -25.12 4.26
CA VAL A 568 8.55 -25.66 5.12
C VAL A 568 9.52 -24.55 5.54
N PHE A 569 9.66 -24.34 6.85
CA PHE A 569 10.70 -23.47 7.40
C PHE A 569 12.05 -24.19 7.47
N ARG A 570 13.08 -23.61 6.88
CA ARG A 570 14.47 -24.10 6.98
C ARG A 570 15.07 -23.71 8.33
N MET A 571 15.12 -24.64 9.29
CA MET A 571 15.54 -24.38 10.67
C MET A 571 17.04 -24.11 10.84
#